data_AF-A0A7J2REW3-F1
#
_entry.id   AF-A0A7J2REW3-F1
#
_cell.length_a   1.000
_cell.length_b   1.000
_cell.length_c   1.000
_cell.angle_alpha   90.00
_cell.angle_beta   90.00
_cell.angle_gamma   90.00
#
_symmetry.space_group_name_H-M   'P 1'
#
loop_
_entity.id
_entity.type
_entity.pdbx_description
1 polymer ?
#
loop_
_entity_poly.entity_id
_entity_poly.type
_entity_poly.pdbx_seq_one_letter_code
_entity_poly.pdbx_strand_id
1 'polypeptide(L)'
;MDYSSSESSPTTTEIGTSSGADANTVDANDIFIIGSNVYVFDSEGRSATVKWVVWDVDTAPFTEKATVNNGDSDTFSAFGIVTGNNYYTYTSGLNFIDVIEYDDTGPTLTLHSAGQSLNGYELSDDLNQRGTAYDGLNIIFLLGEFTSGDNNIYLIQYSISGVSFTPKGQFNIALMLDRNIVSGGFEKAYHLTEDKIYQLITKQTNQLYLISNVSPSQSNWNAITDNLLQDEGGNMFEFKDLSSEVYDAEISHGRMNTPFANMRISDTIKISSGMFIQLTDQFTSAGNSTANAVVFEGLVQEFTEEPLQEVSIRSQAIEIDNIFPAGDFSGSSQSIINSLITTLASYITPGTLAAGQAMGTITFAGDQTLRTILEDFAFLNNFIWYLTPTGALQFNNGTIDSTFDITEATPALDVGRNRGKRAVNKVNIKGAIVAGTQVAGVGAEDLPDQQQFGINPFSRTISFLNTQSLCNIAETNILSRLGTQATIPRFSDRNTSIGFIQPGETVTFQFVFDKFNIPSGQFGIELTLYNARHGIGTYDISDVL
;
A
#
# COMPACT_ATOMS: atom_id res chain seq x y z
N MET A 1 62.48 -16.56 7.04
CA MET A 1 61.74 -17.79 7.42
C MET A 1 61.78 -18.70 6.22
N ASP A 2 62.23 -19.91 6.48
CA ASP A 2 62.43 -21.00 5.52
C ASP A 2 61.06 -21.55 5.10
N TYR A 3 60.77 -21.57 3.78
CA TYR A 3 59.53 -22.10 3.21
C TYR A 3 59.68 -23.56 2.76
N SER A 4 60.58 -24.33 3.37
CA SER A 4 60.75 -25.75 3.06
C SER A 4 60.27 -26.66 4.20
N SER A 5 58.95 -26.63 4.50
CA SER A 5 58.18 -27.77 5.05
C SER A 5 56.85 -27.32 5.71
N SER A 6 55.79 -27.15 4.92
CA SER A 6 54.43 -27.64 5.27
C SER A 6 53.46 -27.29 4.14
N GLU A 7 53.61 -27.90 2.98
CA GLU A 7 52.41 -28.11 2.16
C GLU A 7 51.70 -29.30 2.78
N SER A 8 50.74 -29.02 3.66
CA SER A 8 49.65 -29.98 3.89
C SER A 8 49.17 -30.40 2.51
N SER A 9 49.25 -31.70 2.22
CA SER A 9 48.63 -32.28 1.03
C SER A 9 47.26 -31.64 0.84
N PRO A 10 46.89 -31.19 -0.38
CA PRO A 10 45.59 -30.56 -0.59
C PRO A 10 44.51 -31.44 0.05
N THR A 11 43.77 -30.87 1.00
CA THR A 11 42.61 -31.55 1.62
C THR A 11 41.44 -31.65 0.64
N THR A 12 41.57 -31.04 -0.53
CA THR A 12 40.68 -31.16 -1.68
C THR A 12 41.04 -32.43 -2.47
N THR A 13 40.15 -33.43 -2.43
CA THR A 13 40.23 -34.57 -3.34
C THR A 13 39.61 -34.16 -4.67
N GLU A 14 40.39 -34.19 -5.75
CA GLU A 14 39.86 -33.99 -7.11
C GLU A 14 38.86 -35.11 -7.41
N ILE A 15 37.62 -34.73 -7.73
CA ILE A 15 36.51 -35.68 -7.94
C ILE A 15 36.44 -36.12 -9.42
N GLY A 16 37.14 -35.42 -10.32
CA GLY A 16 37.30 -35.76 -11.73
C GLY A 16 37.91 -34.61 -12.54
N THR A 17 38.25 -34.88 -13.81
CA THR A 17 38.75 -33.88 -14.79
C THR A 17 37.83 -33.88 -16.01
N SER A 18 37.37 -32.71 -16.47
CA SER A 18 36.65 -32.58 -17.75
C SER A 18 37.59 -32.94 -18.91
N SER A 19 37.30 -34.03 -19.63
CA SER A 19 38.18 -34.54 -20.68
C SER A 19 38.17 -33.74 -21.99
N GLY A 20 37.37 -32.66 -22.06
CA GLY A 20 37.18 -31.84 -23.27
C GLY A 20 37.47 -30.35 -23.10
N ALA A 21 37.66 -29.87 -21.87
CA ALA A 21 37.86 -28.46 -21.57
C ALA A 21 39.28 -27.96 -21.86
N ASP A 22 39.38 -26.72 -22.30
CA ASP A 22 40.60 -25.94 -22.30
C ASP A 22 41.01 -25.68 -20.83
N ALA A 23 42.31 -25.68 -20.55
CA ALA A 23 42.80 -25.56 -19.17
C ALA A 23 42.34 -24.26 -18.49
N ASN A 24 41.85 -24.38 -17.24
CA ASN A 24 41.37 -23.27 -16.40
C ASN A 24 40.15 -22.51 -16.95
N THR A 25 39.26 -23.22 -17.67
CA THR A 25 38.05 -22.60 -18.25
C THR A 25 36.75 -23.19 -17.72
N VAL A 26 36.79 -24.15 -16.79
CA VAL A 26 35.61 -24.80 -16.23
C VAL A 26 35.07 -24.00 -15.06
N ASP A 27 33.88 -23.46 -15.21
CA ASP A 27 33.14 -22.71 -14.18
C ASP A 27 31.85 -23.46 -13.85
N ALA A 28 31.80 -24.08 -12.66
CA ALA A 28 30.59 -24.74 -12.18
C ALA A 28 29.56 -23.69 -11.72
N ASN A 29 28.41 -23.67 -12.39
CA ASN A 29 27.38 -22.65 -12.18
C ASN A 29 26.27 -23.13 -11.23
N ASP A 30 25.87 -24.40 -11.32
CA ASP A 30 24.84 -24.97 -10.44
C ASP A 30 25.01 -26.48 -10.21
N ILE A 31 24.42 -26.98 -9.12
CA ILE A 31 24.34 -28.40 -8.77
C ILE A 31 22.88 -28.75 -8.53
N PHE A 32 22.37 -29.75 -9.26
CA PHE A 32 20.96 -30.13 -9.19
C PHE A 32 20.78 -31.65 -9.13
N ILE A 33 19.61 -32.09 -8.71
CA ILE A 33 19.27 -33.50 -8.51
C ILE A 33 18.01 -33.83 -9.30
N ILE A 34 18.08 -34.85 -10.15
CA ILE A 34 16.91 -35.45 -10.81
C ILE A 34 16.83 -36.91 -10.38
N GLY A 35 15.73 -37.30 -9.74
CA GLY A 35 15.60 -38.62 -9.13
C GLY A 35 16.66 -38.85 -8.05
N SER A 36 17.54 -39.84 -8.26
CA SER A 36 18.67 -40.14 -7.36
C SER A 36 20.01 -39.59 -7.82
N ASN A 37 20.07 -39.02 -9.03
CA ASN A 37 21.33 -38.68 -9.66
C ASN A 37 21.67 -37.22 -9.41
N VAL A 38 22.94 -36.95 -9.13
CA VAL A 38 23.49 -35.61 -8.94
C VAL A 38 24.14 -35.14 -10.23
N TYR A 39 23.75 -33.95 -10.68
CA TYR A 39 24.28 -33.32 -11.87
C TYR A 39 24.95 -31.99 -11.53
N VAL A 40 25.94 -31.62 -12.34
CA VAL A 40 26.57 -30.31 -12.32
C VAL A 40 26.32 -29.64 -13.66
N PHE A 41 25.84 -28.40 -13.62
CA PHE A 41 25.75 -27.52 -14.77
C PHE A 41 26.94 -26.57 -14.75
N ASP A 42 27.74 -26.59 -15.81
CA ASP A 42 28.93 -25.75 -15.94
C ASP A 42 29.00 -25.04 -17.29
N SER A 43 29.86 -24.03 -17.34
CA SER A 43 30.39 -23.46 -18.57
C SER A 43 31.86 -23.82 -18.71
N GLU A 44 32.27 -24.24 -19.91
CA GLU A 44 33.68 -24.51 -20.18
C GLU A 44 34.11 -24.14 -21.60
N GLY A 45 35.36 -23.68 -21.73
CA GLY A 45 35.98 -23.43 -23.02
C GLY A 45 36.37 -24.74 -23.69
N ARG A 46 36.02 -24.92 -24.96
CA ARG A 46 36.47 -26.04 -25.80
C ARG A 46 36.91 -25.52 -27.16
N SER A 47 38.22 -25.53 -27.44
CA SER A 47 38.77 -25.26 -28.78
C SER A 47 38.18 -24.00 -29.44
N ALA A 48 38.26 -22.85 -28.76
CA ALA A 48 37.78 -21.53 -29.20
C ALA A 48 36.25 -21.31 -29.20
N THR A 49 35.47 -22.19 -28.55
CA THR A 49 34.05 -21.95 -28.26
C THR A 49 33.77 -22.17 -26.78
N VAL A 50 32.84 -21.41 -26.19
CA VAL A 50 32.33 -21.70 -24.84
C VAL A 50 31.12 -22.62 -24.96
N LYS A 51 31.05 -23.61 -24.09
CA LYS A 51 29.99 -24.62 -24.02
C LYS A 51 29.30 -24.55 -22.68
N TRP A 52 27.99 -24.74 -22.69
CA TRP A 52 27.27 -25.20 -21.51
C TRP A 52 27.31 -26.73 -21.49
N VAL A 53 27.58 -27.32 -20.33
CA VAL A 53 27.68 -28.78 -20.18
C VAL A 53 26.96 -29.23 -18.91
N VAL A 54 26.32 -30.39 -19.01
CA VAL A 54 25.75 -31.10 -17.87
C VAL A 54 26.55 -32.38 -17.65
N TRP A 55 27.10 -32.52 -16.45
CA TRP A 55 27.85 -33.69 -16.00
C TRP A 55 27.05 -34.47 -14.96
N ASP A 56 27.08 -35.79 -15.06
CA ASP A 56 26.68 -36.70 -13.99
C ASP A 56 27.89 -36.99 -13.11
N VAL A 57 27.72 -36.69 -11.82
CA VAL A 57 28.79 -36.70 -10.83
C VAL A 57 28.59 -37.76 -9.74
N ASP A 58 27.68 -38.71 -9.95
CA ASP A 58 27.38 -39.77 -8.98
C ASP A 58 28.58 -40.69 -8.73
N THR A 59 29.42 -40.92 -9.76
CA THR A 59 30.57 -41.81 -9.67
C THR A 59 31.72 -41.28 -10.53
N ALA A 60 32.91 -41.20 -9.94
CA ALA A 60 34.13 -40.88 -10.69
C ALA A 60 34.55 -42.06 -11.59
N PRO A 61 34.97 -41.83 -12.85
CA PRO A 61 35.06 -40.52 -13.50
C PRO A 61 33.68 -39.98 -13.92
N PHE A 62 33.48 -38.68 -13.72
CA PHE A 62 32.26 -37.98 -14.11
C PHE A 62 31.98 -38.12 -15.61
N THR A 63 30.70 -38.22 -15.95
CA THR A 63 30.26 -38.50 -17.32
C THR A 63 29.49 -37.32 -17.89
N GLU A 64 29.93 -36.79 -19.03
CA GLU A 64 29.18 -35.77 -19.78
C GLU A 64 27.86 -36.37 -20.26
N LYS A 65 26.74 -35.71 -19.96
CA LYS A 65 25.41 -36.13 -20.39
C LYS A 65 24.92 -35.34 -21.58
N ALA A 66 25.14 -34.03 -21.58
CA ALA A 66 24.69 -33.15 -22.64
C ALA A 66 25.53 -31.87 -22.71
N THR A 67 25.58 -31.25 -23.88
CA THR A 67 26.25 -29.96 -24.10
C THR A 67 25.54 -29.15 -25.18
N VAL A 68 25.62 -27.81 -25.08
CA VAL A 68 25.17 -26.87 -26.12
C VAL A 68 26.20 -25.74 -26.26
N ASN A 69 26.25 -25.11 -27.45
CA ASN A 69 27.07 -23.92 -27.65
C ASN A 69 26.52 -22.75 -26.83
N ASN A 70 27.39 -22.07 -26.08
CA ASN A 70 27.04 -20.87 -25.32
C ASN A 70 26.84 -19.64 -26.24
N GLY A 71 27.46 -19.62 -27.43
CA GLY A 71 27.24 -18.57 -28.44
C GLY A 71 27.86 -17.20 -28.12
N ASP A 72 27.98 -16.86 -26.84
CA ASP A 72 28.63 -15.65 -26.31
C ASP A 72 29.54 -16.02 -25.11
N SER A 73 30.61 -15.27 -24.88
CA SER A 73 31.66 -15.61 -23.90
C SER A 73 31.52 -14.92 -22.54
N ASP A 74 30.65 -13.91 -22.44
CA ASP A 74 30.40 -13.10 -21.23
C ASP A 74 29.06 -13.46 -20.55
N THR A 75 28.65 -14.72 -20.63
CA THR A 75 27.38 -15.17 -20.07
C THR A 75 27.56 -15.85 -18.73
N PHE A 76 26.73 -15.45 -17.76
CA PHE A 76 26.58 -16.12 -16.48
C PHE A 76 25.15 -16.63 -16.33
N SER A 77 24.97 -17.67 -15.51
CA SER A 77 23.65 -18.25 -15.29
C SER A 77 23.02 -17.84 -13.95
N ALA A 78 21.70 -18.00 -13.89
CA ALA A 78 20.95 -18.02 -12.64
C ALA A 78 20.99 -19.41 -11.98
N PHE A 79 20.44 -19.51 -10.77
CA PHE A 79 20.16 -20.81 -10.15
C PHE A 79 18.97 -21.46 -10.86
N GLY A 80 19.07 -22.75 -11.16
CA GLY A 80 18.04 -23.45 -11.91
C GLY A 80 16.96 -24.09 -11.04
N ILE A 81 15.92 -24.59 -11.69
CA ILE A 81 14.81 -25.31 -11.07
C ILE A 81 14.61 -26.65 -11.78
N VAL A 82 14.46 -27.70 -10.98
CA VAL A 82 14.09 -29.04 -11.44
C VAL A 82 12.58 -29.20 -11.36
N THR A 83 11.95 -29.63 -12.45
CA THR A 83 10.54 -30.05 -12.50
C THR A 83 10.39 -31.32 -13.32
N GLY A 84 9.92 -32.39 -12.69
CA GLY A 84 9.90 -33.71 -13.30
C GLY A 84 11.30 -34.21 -13.64
N ASN A 85 11.53 -34.49 -14.92
CA ASN A 85 12.83 -34.95 -15.45
C ASN A 85 13.64 -33.81 -16.10
N ASN A 86 13.19 -32.56 -15.93
CA ASN A 86 13.76 -31.42 -16.64
C ASN A 86 14.36 -30.45 -15.64
N TYR A 87 15.51 -29.87 -15.99
CA TYR A 87 16.15 -28.77 -15.29
C TYR A 87 16.13 -27.52 -16.17
N TYR A 88 15.71 -26.39 -15.61
CA TYR A 88 15.65 -25.11 -16.29
C TYR A 88 16.54 -24.09 -15.59
N THR A 89 17.38 -23.39 -16.33
CA THR A 89 18.13 -22.22 -15.83
C THR A 89 18.09 -21.08 -16.84
N TYR A 90 18.49 -19.90 -16.40
CA TYR A 90 18.58 -18.70 -17.22
C TYR A 90 20.02 -18.36 -17.48
N THR A 91 20.29 -17.86 -18.68
CA THR A 91 21.57 -17.26 -19.02
C THR A 91 21.33 -15.86 -19.55
N SER A 92 22.24 -14.95 -19.25
CA SER A 92 22.20 -13.59 -19.78
C SER A 92 23.38 -13.36 -20.70
N GLY A 93 23.17 -12.65 -21.79
CA GLY A 93 24.24 -11.96 -22.52
C GLY A 93 23.96 -10.46 -22.56
N LEU A 94 24.67 -9.72 -23.41
CA LEU A 94 24.47 -8.27 -23.56
C LEU A 94 23.08 -7.96 -24.12
N ASN A 95 22.19 -7.47 -23.26
CA ASN A 95 20.81 -7.05 -23.46
C ASN A 95 19.84 -8.18 -23.82
N PHE A 96 20.08 -9.40 -23.36
CA PHE A 96 19.07 -10.46 -23.45
C PHE A 96 19.18 -11.49 -22.34
N ILE A 97 18.04 -12.12 -22.04
CA ILE A 97 17.94 -13.31 -21.19
C ILE A 97 17.40 -14.48 -22.02
N ASP A 98 18.05 -15.63 -21.92
CA ASP A 98 17.68 -16.90 -22.53
C ASP A 98 17.39 -17.97 -21.47
N VAL A 99 16.71 -19.05 -21.88
CA VAL A 99 16.50 -20.25 -21.05
C VAL A 99 17.33 -21.41 -21.58
N ILE A 100 17.94 -22.14 -20.67
CA ILE A 100 18.57 -23.42 -20.91
C ILE A 100 17.73 -24.51 -20.25
N GLU A 101 17.35 -25.51 -21.04
CA GLU A 101 16.61 -26.70 -20.59
C GLU A 101 17.49 -27.95 -20.73
N TYR A 102 17.58 -28.74 -19.68
CA TYR A 102 18.13 -30.10 -19.70
C TYR A 102 17.00 -31.11 -19.50
N ASP A 103 16.86 -32.11 -20.38
CA ASP A 103 15.93 -33.25 -20.25
C ASP A 103 16.72 -34.55 -20.00
N ASP A 104 16.54 -35.16 -18.82
CA ASP A 104 17.25 -36.40 -18.44
C ASP A 104 16.69 -37.68 -19.11
N THR A 105 15.46 -37.64 -19.63
CA THR A 105 14.82 -38.80 -20.27
C THR A 105 15.48 -39.15 -21.60
N GLY A 106 15.84 -38.11 -22.36
CA GLY A 106 16.68 -38.17 -23.53
C GLY A 106 17.76 -37.09 -23.39
N PRO A 107 18.87 -37.36 -22.68
CA PRO A 107 19.87 -36.38 -22.25
C PRO A 107 20.21 -35.37 -23.34
N THR A 108 19.58 -34.21 -23.26
CA THR A 108 19.73 -33.13 -24.22
C THR A 108 19.74 -31.81 -23.49
N LEU A 109 20.55 -30.88 -23.99
CA LEU A 109 20.63 -29.52 -23.48
C LEU A 109 20.18 -28.58 -24.61
N THR A 110 19.14 -27.81 -24.35
CA THR A 110 18.48 -26.94 -25.33
C THR A 110 18.61 -25.49 -24.87
N LEU A 111 19.09 -24.63 -25.77
CA LEU A 111 19.12 -23.17 -25.57
C LEU A 111 17.96 -22.53 -26.35
N HIS A 112 17.07 -21.84 -25.64
CA HIS A 112 15.89 -21.18 -26.20
C HIS A 112 16.18 -19.74 -26.67
N SER A 113 17.10 -19.56 -27.63
CA SER A 113 17.60 -18.23 -28.05
C SER A 113 17.00 -17.66 -29.34
N ALA A 114 16.41 -18.48 -30.22
CA ALA A 114 15.91 -18.00 -31.51
C ALA A 114 14.42 -17.57 -31.43
N GLY A 115 14.18 -16.27 -31.20
CA GLY A 115 12.83 -15.69 -31.13
C GLY A 115 12.09 -15.97 -29.81
N GLN A 116 12.79 -16.57 -28.85
CA GLN A 116 12.30 -16.93 -27.52
C GLN A 116 13.07 -16.23 -26.39
N SER A 117 14.13 -15.48 -26.72
CA SER A 117 14.86 -14.60 -25.80
C SER A 117 14.01 -13.42 -25.32
N LEU A 118 14.26 -12.99 -24.10
CA LEU A 118 13.79 -11.70 -23.61
C LEU A 118 14.82 -10.62 -23.96
N ASN A 119 14.57 -9.87 -25.02
CA ASN A 119 15.44 -8.77 -25.44
C ASN A 119 15.25 -7.51 -24.58
N GLY A 120 16.34 -6.77 -24.37
CA GLY A 120 16.37 -5.51 -23.63
C GLY A 120 16.47 -5.66 -22.12
N TYR A 121 16.69 -6.89 -21.63
CA TYR A 121 16.89 -7.23 -20.23
C TYR A 121 18.17 -8.00 -20.03
N GLU A 122 18.78 -7.89 -18.84
CA GLU A 122 19.93 -8.68 -18.42
C GLU A 122 19.69 -9.24 -17.00
N LEU A 123 20.34 -10.35 -16.65
CA LEU A 123 20.39 -10.82 -15.26
C LEU A 123 21.25 -9.86 -14.41
N SER A 124 20.86 -9.61 -13.17
CA SER A 124 21.61 -8.74 -12.25
C SER A 124 23.05 -9.23 -12.01
N ASP A 125 23.99 -8.31 -11.91
CA ASP A 125 25.38 -8.61 -11.50
C ASP A 125 25.47 -9.09 -10.05
N ASP A 126 24.46 -8.81 -9.21
CA ASP A 126 24.39 -9.34 -7.85
C ASP A 126 23.87 -10.79 -7.84
N LEU A 127 24.74 -11.73 -7.47
CA LEU A 127 24.42 -13.15 -7.34
C LEU A 127 23.20 -13.40 -6.43
N ASN A 128 22.97 -12.56 -5.41
CA ASN A 128 21.83 -12.69 -4.50
C ASN A 128 20.48 -12.43 -5.18
N GLN A 129 20.47 -11.77 -6.34
CA GLN A 129 19.27 -11.44 -7.10
C GLN A 129 19.02 -12.41 -8.26
N ARG A 130 19.91 -13.40 -8.48
CA ARG A 130 19.78 -14.44 -9.52
C ARG A 130 18.97 -15.65 -9.07
N GLY A 131 18.14 -15.46 -8.04
CA GLY A 131 17.22 -16.47 -7.54
C GLY A 131 16.07 -16.72 -8.52
N THR A 132 15.59 -17.95 -8.51
CA THR A 132 14.49 -18.39 -9.36
C THR A 132 13.38 -18.96 -8.48
N ALA A 133 12.12 -18.67 -8.83
CA ALA A 133 10.95 -19.25 -8.16
C ALA A 133 10.05 -19.98 -9.17
N TYR A 134 9.34 -21.02 -8.72
CA TYR A 134 8.46 -21.81 -9.59
C TYR A 134 7.09 -22.00 -8.93
N ASP A 135 6.03 -21.87 -9.73
CA ASP A 135 4.65 -22.02 -9.27
C ASP A 135 4.23 -23.48 -9.00
N GLY A 136 5.14 -24.44 -9.23
CA GLY A 136 4.86 -25.87 -9.08
C GLY A 136 4.18 -26.51 -10.29
N LEU A 137 3.93 -25.75 -11.37
CA LEU A 137 3.22 -26.22 -12.55
C LEU A 137 3.89 -25.80 -13.87
N ASN A 138 3.81 -24.53 -14.26
CA ASN A 138 4.20 -24.10 -15.60
C ASN A 138 5.03 -22.81 -15.62
N ILE A 139 4.98 -22.04 -14.55
CA ILE A 139 5.51 -20.69 -14.53
C ILE A 139 6.73 -20.61 -13.63
N ILE A 140 7.83 -20.19 -14.23
CA ILE A 140 9.06 -19.86 -13.53
C ILE A 140 9.20 -18.34 -13.49
N PHE A 141 9.62 -17.80 -12.36
CA PHE A 141 9.82 -16.39 -12.09
C PHE A 141 11.30 -16.11 -11.84
N LEU A 142 11.79 -15.00 -12.41
CA LEU A 142 13.14 -14.48 -12.18
C LEU A 142 13.11 -12.95 -12.08
N LEU A 143 14.22 -12.36 -11.67
CA LEU A 143 14.47 -10.93 -11.73
C LEU A 143 15.39 -10.59 -12.90
N GLY A 144 15.09 -9.51 -13.62
CA GLY A 144 15.97 -9.00 -14.68
C GLY A 144 15.96 -7.48 -14.75
N GLU A 145 17.12 -6.91 -15.01
CA GLU A 145 17.33 -5.48 -15.16
C GLU A 145 16.93 -5.03 -16.57
N PHE A 146 16.16 -3.97 -16.70
CA PHE A 146 15.73 -3.44 -18.00
C PHE A 146 16.77 -2.48 -18.59
N THR A 147 17.85 -3.06 -19.11
CA THR A 147 19.05 -2.35 -19.61
C THR A 147 18.82 -1.51 -20.86
N SER A 148 17.76 -1.80 -21.62
CA SER A 148 17.37 -0.98 -22.78
C SER A 148 16.54 0.26 -22.42
N GLY A 149 16.25 0.48 -21.14
CA GLY A 149 15.37 1.54 -20.66
C GLY A 149 15.85 2.24 -19.40
N ASP A 150 15.21 1.95 -18.28
CA ASP A 150 15.34 2.67 -17.00
C ASP A 150 16.36 2.05 -16.03
N ASN A 151 17.01 0.94 -16.42
CA ASN A 151 17.93 0.17 -15.58
C ASN A 151 17.32 -0.27 -14.24
N ASN A 152 16.00 -0.37 -14.16
CA ASN A 152 15.32 -0.91 -12.98
C ASN A 152 15.18 -2.42 -13.08
N ILE A 153 15.04 -3.08 -11.93
CA ILE A 153 14.82 -4.53 -11.86
C ILE A 153 13.33 -4.82 -11.97
N TYR A 154 12.97 -5.80 -12.78
CA TYR A 154 11.60 -6.23 -13.00
C TYR A 154 11.42 -7.70 -12.68
N LEU A 155 10.24 -8.05 -12.15
CA LEU A 155 9.81 -9.44 -12.09
C LEU A 155 9.50 -9.92 -13.51
N ILE A 156 10.10 -11.03 -13.93
CA ILE A 156 9.89 -11.63 -15.23
C ILE A 156 9.28 -13.00 -15.04
N GLN A 157 8.28 -13.29 -15.87
CA GLN A 157 7.62 -14.58 -15.94
C GLN A 157 8.09 -15.35 -17.17
N TYR A 158 8.46 -16.62 -17.01
CA TYR A 158 8.69 -17.56 -18.11
C TYR A 158 7.65 -18.69 -18.07
N SER A 159 7.01 -18.97 -19.22
CA SER A 159 6.07 -20.07 -19.38
C SER A 159 6.77 -21.27 -20.02
N ILE A 160 6.84 -22.40 -19.32
CA ILE A 160 7.46 -23.64 -19.85
C ILE A 160 6.68 -24.13 -21.07
N SER A 161 5.37 -24.32 -20.96
CA SER A 161 4.53 -24.83 -22.05
C SER A 161 4.37 -23.83 -23.20
N GLY A 162 4.46 -22.53 -22.90
CA GLY A 162 4.34 -21.46 -23.89
C GLY A 162 5.67 -21.07 -24.54
N VAL A 163 6.79 -21.46 -23.92
CA VAL A 163 8.17 -21.10 -24.28
C VAL A 163 8.30 -19.60 -24.57
N SER A 164 7.90 -18.79 -23.57
CA SER A 164 7.77 -17.34 -23.74
C SER A 164 7.98 -16.58 -22.44
N PHE A 165 8.64 -15.42 -22.54
CA PHE A 165 8.77 -14.47 -21.44
C PHE A 165 7.64 -13.44 -21.39
N THR A 166 7.35 -12.94 -20.19
CA THR A 166 6.42 -11.82 -19.95
C THR A 166 6.94 -10.98 -18.78
N PRO A 167 7.49 -9.79 -19.04
CA PRO A 167 7.82 -8.83 -17.99
C PRO A 167 6.58 -8.44 -17.18
N LYS A 168 6.73 -8.26 -15.88
CA LYS A 168 5.69 -7.85 -14.94
C LYS A 168 6.04 -6.46 -14.37
N GLY A 169 5.64 -6.21 -13.13
CA GLY A 169 5.96 -4.96 -12.44
C GLY A 169 7.43 -4.89 -12.04
N GLN A 170 7.88 -3.67 -11.77
CA GLN A 170 9.16 -3.38 -11.17
C GLN A 170 9.26 -4.09 -9.80
N PHE A 171 10.40 -4.70 -9.53
CA PHE A 171 10.72 -5.27 -8.23
C PHE A 171 11.12 -4.14 -7.27
N ASN A 172 10.14 -3.59 -6.57
CA ASN A 172 10.34 -2.51 -5.59
C ASN A 172 10.06 -2.93 -4.15
N ILE A 173 9.78 -4.22 -3.91
CA ILE A 173 9.45 -4.74 -2.59
C ILE A 173 10.31 -5.96 -2.29
N ALA A 174 11.15 -5.86 -1.26
CA ALA A 174 11.96 -6.98 -0.79
C ALA A 174 11.29 -7.66 0.41
N LEU A 175 10.93 -8.93 0.22
CA LEU A 175 10.41 -9.79 1.28
C LEU A 175 11.56 -10.23 2.19
N MET A 176 11.31 -10.26 3.50
CA MET A 176 12.21 -10.92 4.44
C MET A 176 12.00 -12.44 4.38
N LEU A 177 13.10 -13.19 4.26
CA LEU A 177 13.08 -14.64 4.37
C LEU A 177 12.64 -15.01 5.80
N ASP A 178 11.46 -15.61 5.95
CA ASP A 178 11.01 -16.16 7.23
C ASP A 178 11.94 -17.31 7.64
N ARG A 179 12.81 -17.05 8.63
CA ARG A 179 13.70 -18.08 9.21
C ARG A 179 13.07 -18.80 10.41
N ASN A 180 11.85 -18.48 10.79
CA ASN A 180 11.17 -19.03 11.96
C ASN A 180 9.95 -19.85 11.53
N ILE A 181 10.04 -21.18 11.65
CA ILE A 181 8.92 -22.10 11.36
C ILE A 181 7.83 -21.95 12.43
N VAL A 182 7.01 -20.89 12.36
CA VAL A 182 5.86 -20.69 13.25
C VAL A 182 4.59 -20.59 12.40
N SER A 183 3.64 -21.49 12.63
CA SER A 183 2.38 -21.51 11.88
C SER A 183 1.52 -20.29 12.24
N GLY A 184 1.26 -19.41 11.26
CA GLY A 184 0.43 -18.21 11.43
C GLY A 184 1.15 -16.87 11.18
N GLY A 185 2.40 -16.89 10.71
CA GLY A 185 3.24 -15.72 10.53
C GLY A 185 2.69 -14.67 9.55
N PHE A 186 2.69 -13.43 10.01
CA PHE A 186 2.70 -12.26 9.15
C PHE A 186 4.13 -12.06 8.64
N GLU A 187 4.33 -12.03 7.31
CA GLU A 187 5.64 -11.71 6.75
C GLU A 187 5.79 -10.19 6.65
N LYS A 188 7.01 -9.65 6.73
CA LYS A 188 7.27 -8.22 6.55
C LYS A 188 8.10 -8.00 5.30
N ALA A 189 7.90 -6.84 4.68
CA ALA A 189 8.64 -6.46 3.49
C ALA A 189 9.01 -4.98 3.50
N TYR A 190 10.10 -4.65 2.82
CA TYR A 190 10.49 -3.27 2.59
C TYR A 190 10.03 -2.79 1.25
N HIS A 191 9.68 -1.50 1.18
CA HIS A 191 9.84 -0.80 -0.08
C HIS A 191 11.33 -0.51 -0.30
N LEU A 192 11.84 -0.83 -1.50
CA LEU A 192 13.25 -0.64 -1.85
C LEU A 192 13.60 0.81 -2.17
N THR A 193 12.61 1.63 -2.51
CA THR A 193 12.81 3.03 -2.95
C THR A 193 12.10 4.06 -2.07
N GLU A 194 11.36 3.61 -1.04
CA GLU A 194 10.57 4.50 -0.18
C GLU A 194 10.69 4.06 1.29
N ASP A 195 10.45 4.99 2.21
CA ASP A 195 10.48 4.74 3.66
C ASP A 195 9.21 4.03 4.15
N LYS A 196 8.94 2.83 3.62
CA LYS A 196 7.71 2.09 3.87
C LYS A 196 7.97 0.64 4.24
N ILE A 197 7.25 0.17 5.25
CA ILE A 197 7.28 -1.22 5.70
C ILE A 197 5.90 -1.83 5.50
N TYR A 198 5.87 -2.97 4.83
CA TYR A 198 4.67 -3.73 4.57
C TYR A 198 4.59 -4.97 5.45
N GLN A 199 3.35 -5.41 5.71
CA GLN A 199 3.02 -6.69 6.28
C GLN A 199 2.20 -7.50 5.27
N LEU A 200 2.58 -8.76 5.05
CA LEU A 200 1.87 -9.73 4.24
C LEU A 200 1.08 -10.68 5.15
N ILE A 201 -0.20 -10.82 4.85
CA ILE A 201 -1.08 -11.80 5.50
C ILE A 201 -1.15 -13.04 4.59
N THR A 202 -0.21 -13.96 4.76
CA THR A 202 -0.03 -15.14 3.89
C THR A 202 -1.21 -16.12 3.84
N LYS A 203 -2.22 -15.97 4.72
CA LYS A 203 -3.34 -16.92 4.85
C LYS A 203 -4.68 -16.48 4.26
N GLN A 204 -4.92 -15.20 3.95
CA GLN A 204 -6.27 -14.75 3.58
C GLN A 204 -6.36 -13.77 2.40
N THR A 205 -5.29 -13.03 2.09
CA THR A 205 -5.28 -12.10 0.94
C THR A 205 -3.86 -11.98 0.40
N ASN A 206 -3.68 -11.98 -0.94
CA ASN A 206 -2.41 -11.63 -1.59
C ASN A 206 -2.12 -10.11 -1.51
N GLN A 207 -2.47 -9.47 -0.39
CA GLN A 207 -2.43 -8.02 -0.21
C GLN A 207 -1.35 -7.64 0.81
N LEU A 208 -0.54 -6.65 0.42
CA LEU A 208 0.44 -5.98 1.27
C LEU A 208 -0.27 -4.87 2.04
N TYR A 209 -0.13 -4.84 3.36
CA TYR A 209 -0.61 -3.74 4.20
C TYR A 209 0.57 -2.86 4.59
N LEU A 210 0.52 -1.55 4.31
CA LEU A 210 1.47 -0.60 4.88
C LEU A 210 1.23 -0.57 6.40
N ILE A 211 2.22 -0.97 7.18
CA ILE A 211 2.10 -1.01 8.65
C ILE A 211 2.84 0.12 9.34
N SER A 212 3.79 0.74 8.66
CA SER A 212 4.45 1.93 9.18
C SER A 212 5.20 2.66 8.08
N ASN A 213 5.15 3.99 8.15
CA ASN A 213 6.14 4.84 7.51
C ASN A 213 7.01 5.39 8.63
N VAL A 214 8.10 4.66 8.85
CA VAL A 214 9.15 5.06 9.79
C VAL A 214 10.15 5.84 8.95
N SER A 215 10.53 7.04 9.40
CA SER A 215 11.64 7.76 8.78
C SER A 215 12.94 7.20 9.37
N PRO A 216 13.72 6.41 8.62
CA PRO A 216 15.01 5.96 9.10
C PRO A 216 15.91 7.19 9.29
N SER A 217 16.85 7.14 10.24
CA SER A 217 17.79 8.26 10.42
C SER A 217 18.76 8.42 9.24
N GLN A 218 18.80 7.42 8.36
CA GLN A 218 19.62 7.30 7.15
C GLN A 218 18.74 6.73 6.02
N SER A 219 19.03 7.06 4.78
CA SER A 219 18.21 6.85 3.57
C SER A 219 17.61 5.45 3.33
N ASN A 220 18.04 4.40 4.04
CA ASN A 220 17.58 3.03 3.84
C ASN A 220 17.41 2.26 5.17
N TRP A 221 16.55 1.25 5.11
CA TRP A 221 16.46 0.20 6.12
C TRP A 221 17.47 -0.92 5.85
N ASN A 222 18.08 -1.46 6.91
CA ASN A 222 19.13 -2.47 6.82
C ASN A 222 18.66 -3.86 7.30
N ALA A 223 17.82 -3.92 8.34
CA ALA A 223 17.29 -5.20 8.83
C ALA A 223 15.89 -5.07 9.47
N ILE A 224 15.08 -6.11 9.34
CA ILE A 224 13.75 -6.26 9.93
C ILE A 224 13.68 -7.67 10.49
N THR A 225 13.10 -7.79 11.67
CA THR A 225 12.73 -9.06 12.27
C THR A 225 11.27 -8.98 12.69
N ASP A 226 10.78 -10.06 13.29
CA ASP A 226 9.42 -10.11 13.85
C ASP A 226 9.18 -8.97 14.85
N ASN A 227 10.23 -8.57 15.59
CA ASN A 227 10.10 -7.58 16.66
C ASN A 227 10.96 -6.34 16.50
N LEU A 228 11.93 -6.31 15.57
CA LEU A 228 12.89 -5.20 15.47
C LEU A 228 13.06 -4.69 14.04
N LEU A 229 13.26 -3.40 13.85
CA LEU A 229 13.73 -2.75 12.62
C LEU A 229 15.12 -2.16 12.89
N GLN A 230 15.98 -2.11 11.90
CA GLN A 230 17.29 -1.46 11.96
C GLN A 230 17.49 -0.60 10.71
N ASP A 231 17.86 0.67 10.89
CA ASP A 231 18.26 1.53 9.76
C ASP A 231 19.74 1.34 9.38
N GLU A 232 20.15 1.91 8.24
CA GLU A 232 21.54 1.85 7.76
C GLU A 232 22.55 2.47 8.76
N GLY A 233 22.10 3.41 9.60
CA GLY A 233 22.88 4.02 10.68
C GLY A 233 23.04 3.14 11.92
N GLY A 234 22.35 2.01 11.99
CA GLY A 234 22.37 1.08 13.12
C GLY A 234 21.38 1.40 14.24
N ASN A 235 20.42 2.30 14.02
CA ASN A 235 19.37 2.57 14.99
C ASN A 235 18.33 1.46 14.96
N MET A 236 17.92 1.01 16.14
CA MET A 236 17.00 -0.10 16.35
C MET A 236 15.63 0.39 16.78
N PHE A 237 14.57 -0.15 16.19
CA PHE A 237 13.17 0.14 16.50
C PHE A 237 12.49 -1.17 16.89
N GLU A 238 11.60 -1.19 17.89
CA GLU A 238 10.94 -2.41 18.38
C GLU A 238 9.42 -2.36 18.19
N PHE A 239 8.82 -3.44 17.68
CA PHE A 239 7.38 -3.68 17.74
C PHE A 239 7.01 -4.29 19.08
N LYS A 240 6.22 -3.58 19.86
CA LYS A 240 5.78 -4.02 21.19
C LYS A 240 4.26 -3.97 21.28
N ASP A 241 3.64 -5.07 21.70
CA ASP A 241 2.22 -5.05 22.11
C ASP A 241 2.11 -4.35 23.47
N LEU A 242 1.29 -3.31 23.52
CA LEU A 242 1.10 -2.45 24.67
C LEU A 242 -0.30 -2.58 25.27
N SER A 243 -1.11 -3.54 24.81
CA SER A 243 -2.53 -3.66 25.15
C SER A 243 -2.81 -3.79 26.65
N SER A 244 -1.88 -4.35 27.43
CA SER A 244 -1.99 -4.45 28.90
C SER A 244 -1.74 -3.12 29.62
N GLU A 245 -1.01 -2.22 28.99
CA GLU A 245 -0.56 -0.94 29.57
C GLU A 245 -1.46 0.23 29.17
N VAL A 246 -2.37 0.02 28.21
CA VAL A 246 -3.36 1.01 27.75
C VAL A 246 -4.61 0.95 28.64
N TYR A 247 -4.89 2.07 29.29
CA TYR A 247 -6.06 2.25 30.16
C TYR A 247 -7.25 2.83 29.41
N ASP A 248 -6.98 3.66 28.40
CA ASP A 248 -8.00 4.28 27.57
C ASP A 248 -7.42 4.62 26.18
N ALA A 249 -8.23 4.53 25.14
CA ALA A 249 -7.87 4.88 23.77
C ALA A 249 -9.12 5.33 23.02
N GLU A 250 -9.24 6.64 22.80
CA GLU A 250 -10.35 7.25 22.08
C GLU A 250 -9.87 7.77 20.72
N ILE A 251 -10.50 7.29 19.66
CA ILE A 251 -10.28 7.72 18.28
C ILE A 251 -11.40 8.67 17.89
N SER A 252 -11.06 9.81 17.32
CA SER A 252 -11.99 10.78 16.77
C SER A 252 -11.79 10.90 15.27
N HIS A 253 -12.86 10.67 14.51
CA HIS A 253 -12.86 10.77 13.06
C HIS A 253 -14.12 11.49 12.58
N GLY A 254 -13.96 12.65 11.94
CA GLY A 254 -15.06 13.39 11.33
C GLY A 254 -15.00 13.39 9.80
N ARG A 255 -16.14 13.67 9.16
CA ARG A 255 -16.19 13.91 7.71
C ARG A 255 -15.28 15.08 7.32
N MET A 256 -14.65 14.99 6.15
CA MET A 256 -13.71 15.98 5.63
C MET A 256 -12.63 16.36 6.66
N ASN A 257 -12.28 15.40 7.52
CA ASN A 257 -11.30 15.59 8.57
C ASN A 257 -10.32 14.42 8.68
N THR A 258 -9.13 14.76 9.16
CA THR A 258 -8.09 13.78 9.46
C THR A 258 -8.35 13.19 10.84
N PRO A 259 -8.28 11.86 11.01
CA PRO A 259 -8.54 11.24 12.29
C PRO A 259 -7.40 11.53 13.27
N PHE A 260 -7.73 11.51 14.55
CA PHE A 260 -6.75 11.57 15.64
C PHE A 260 -7.17 10.65 16.78
N ALA A 261 -6.22 10.31 17.65
CA ALA A 261 -6.50 9.52 18.83
C ALA A 261 -5.89 10.14 20.08
N ASN A 262 -6.55 9.96 21.22
CA ASN A 262 -6.01 10.24 22.54
C ASN A 262 -5.95 8.94 23.32
N MET A 263 -4.80 8.66 23.93
CA MET A 263 -4.53 7.43 24.64
C MET A 263 -4.04 7.73 26.06
N ARG A 264 -4.43 6.92 27.02
CA ARG A 264 -3.87 6.90 28.38
C ARG A 264 -3.11 5.61 28.60
N ILE A 265 -1.82 5.71 28.88
CA ILE A 265 -0.90 4.56 28.97
C ILE A 265 0.01 4.66 30.21
N SER A 266 0.43 3.51 30.75
CA SER A 266 1.40 3.47 31.87
C SER A 266 2.71 4.18 31.53
N ASP A 267 3.30 4.85 32.52
CA ASP A 267 4.68 5.39 32.50
C ASP A 267 5.79 4.34 32.32
N THR A 268 5.49 3.06 32.50
CA THR A 268 6.42 1.96 32.24
C THR A 268 6.79 1.85 30.75
N ILE A 269 5.97 2.44 29.88
CA ILE A 269 6.22 2.53 28.44
C ILE A 269 6.82 3.89 28.14
N LYS A 270 8.05 3.92 27.63
CA LYS A 270 8.66 5.18 27.20
C LYS A 270 7.95 5.70 25.95
N ILE A 271 7.24 6.81 26.06
CA ILE A 271 6.63 7.51 24.93
C ILE A 271 7.53 8.67 24.51
N SER A 272 7.59 8.93 23.21
CA SER A 272 8.29 10.09 22.65
C SER A 272 7.49 10.67 21.48
N SER A 273 7.63 11.97 21.26
CA SER A 273 7.09 12.61 20.05
C SER A 273 7.68 11.93 18.80
N GLY A 274 6.87 11.77 17.76
CA GLY A 274 7.22 11.06 16.53
C GLY A 274 7.13 9.54 16.61
N MET A 275 6.80 8.95 17.77
CA MET A 275 6.58 7.50 17.88
C MET A 275 5.34 7.09 17.08
N PHE A 276 5.48 6.07 16.22
CA PHE A 276 4.35 5.51 15.48
C PHE A 276 3.53 4.57 16.37
N ILE A 277 2.21 4.76 16.36
CA ILE A 277 1.25 3.94 17.12
C ILE A 277 0.14 3.51 16.18
N GLN A 278 -0.15 2.20 16.20
CA GLN A 278 -1.29 1.60 15.54
C GLN A 278 -2.23 1.01 16.60
N LEU A 279 -3.52 1.31 16.46
CA LEU A 279 -4.59 0.76 17.27
C LEU A 279 -5.33 -0.28 16.43
N THR A 280 -5.41 -1.50 16.94
CA THR A 280 -6.13 -2.62 16.32
C THR A 280 -7.25 -3.09 17.21
N ASP A 281 -8.33 -3.57 16.61
CA ASP A 281 -9.50 -4.09 17.34
C ASP A 281 -10.02 -5.40 16.72
N GLN A 282 -10.68 -6.21 17.54
CA GLN A 282 -11.26 -7.50 17.19
C GLN A 282 -12.74 -7.37 16.85
N PHE A 283 -13.06 -6.78 15.69
CA PHE A 283 -14.45 -6.76 15.24
C PHE A 283 -14.91 -8.13 14.73
N THR A 284 -16.15 -8.49 15.07
CA THR A 284 -16.82 -9.72 14.59
C THR A 284 -17.97 -9.37 13.63
N SER A 285 -17.61 -9.10 12.37
CA SER A 285 -18.41 -9.16 11.14
C SER A 285 -19.79 -8.45 11.04
N ALA A 286 -19.84 -7.43 10.17
CA ALA A 286 -20.85 -7.28 9.13
C ALA A 286 -20.15 -6.90 7.80
N GLY A 287 -20.25 -7.76 6.77
CA GLY A 287 -19.86 -7.47 5.38
C GLY A 287 -18.38 -7.34 5.03
N ASN A 288 -17.54 -6.60 5.77
CA ASN A 288 -16.27 -6.06 5.25
C ASN A 288 -15.06 -6.03 6.21
N SER A 289 -15.06 -6.71 7.37
CA SER A 289 -13.90 -6.69 8.27
C SER A 289 -13.49 -8.06 8.83
N THR A 290 -12.17 -8.30 8.81
CA THR A 290 -11.48 -9.43 9.42
C THR A 290 -11.17 -9.15 10.90
N ALA A 291 -10.96 -10.20 11.70
CA ALA A 291 -10.48 -10.05 13.08
C ALA A 291 -9.10 -9.37 13.11
N ASN A 292 -8.83 -8.53 14.12
CA ASN A 292 -7.63 -7.69 14.28
C ASN A 292 -7.47 -6.61 13.19
N ALA A 293 -8.56 -5.88 12.91
CA ALA A 293 -8.52 -4.78 11.95
C ALA A 293 -7.87 -3.53 12.55
N VAL A 294 -7.13 -2.79 11.74
CA VAL A 294 -6.60 -1.47 12.11
C VAL A 294 -7.77 -0.49 12.22
N VAL A 295 -7.90 0.16 13.38
CA VAL A 295 -8.93 1.18 13.65
C VAL A 295 -8.37 2.59 13.65
N PHE A 296 -7.06 2.74 13.83
CA PHE A 296 -6.35 4.00 13.69
C PHE A 296 -4.84 3.77 13.61
N GLU A 297 -4.13 4.62 12.86
CA GLU A 297 -2.67 4.72 12.93
C GLU A 297 -2.20 6.18 12.85
N GLY A 298 -1.07 6.45 13.49
CA GLY A 298 -0.52 7.80 13.50
C GLY A 298 0.77 7.95 14.31
N LEU A 299 1.22 9.20 14.42
CA LEU A 299 2.41 9.58 15.18
C LEU A 299 2.02 10.30 16.47
N VAL A 300 2.74 10.03 17.55
CA VAL A 300 2.64 10.79 18.80
C VAL A 300 3.04 12.24 18.54
N GLN A 301 2.12 13.17 18.78
CA GLN A 301 2.38 14.59 18.68
C GLN A 301 2.84 15.15 20.02
N GLU A 302 2.05 14.89 21.07
CA GLU A 302 2.24 15.42 22.42
C GLU A 302 1.99 14.32 23.45
N PHE A 303 2.69 14.38 24.58
CA PHE A 303 2.47 13.47 25.70
C PHE A 303 2.82 14.12 27.05
N THR A 304 2.27 13.59 28.14
CA THR A 304 2.64 13.97 29.51
C THR A 304 3.66 13.00 30.10
N GLU A 305 4.59 13.50 30.93
CA GLU A 305 5.54 12.69 31.71
C GLU A 305 5.00 12.44 33.12
N GLU A 306 3.83 11.81 33.20
CA GLU A 306 3.16 11.46 34.46
C GLU A 306 3.03 9.93 34.60
N PRO A 307 2.81 9.37 35.82
CA PRO A 307 2.64 7.93 36.03
C PRO A 307 1.58 7.27 35.13
N LEU A 308 0.56 8.07 34.76
CA LEU A 308 -0.34 7.77 33.67
C LEU A 308 -0.12 8.83 32.60
N GLN A 309 0.51 8.45 31.50
CA GLN A 309 0.83 9.35 30.40
C GLN A 309 -0.43 9.55 29.56
N GLU A 310 -0.78 10.81 29.30
CA GLU A 310 -1.77 11.18 28.28
C GLU A 310 -1.01 11.40 26.97
N VAL A 311 -1.41 10.70 25.91
CA VAL A 311 -0.71 10.67 24.62
C VAL A 311 -1.67 11.09 23.53
N SER A 312 -1.31 12.14 22.80
CA SER A 312 -2.06 12.67 21.67
C SER A 312 -1.41 12.18 20.38
N ILE A 313 -2.16 11.45 19.57
CA ILE A 313 -1.70 10.80 18.35
C ILE A 313 -2.43 11.42 17.15
N ARG A 314 -1.71 11.70 16.07
CA ARG A 314 -2.29 12.27 14.84
C ARG A 314 -2.01 11.36 13.65
N SER A 315 -3.02 11.17 12.81
CA SER A 315 -2.80 10.51 11.52
C SER A 315 -1.78 11.28 10.71
N GLN A 316 -0.88 10.57 10.04
CA GLN A 316 0.13 11.18 9.15
C GLN A 316 -0.51 11.89 7.96
N ALA A 317 -1.76 11.52 7.62
CA ALA A 317 -2.58 12.23 6.67
C ALA A 317 -2.85 13.69 7.07
N ILE A 318 -2.49 14.17 8.27
CA ILE A 318 -2.49 15.60 8.59
C ILE A 318 -1.61 16.43 7.63
N GLU A 319 -0.73 15.80 6.86
CA GLU A 319 0.07 16.46 5.80
C GLU A 319 -0.78 17.30 4.82
N ILE A 320 -2.06 16.97 4.59
CA ILE A 320 -2.92 17.69 3.63
C ILE A 320 -3.10 19.17 4.03
N ASP A 321 -2.94 19.46 5.32
CA ASP A 321 -3.01 20.81 5.87
C ASP A 321 -1.75 21.64 5.60
N ASN A 322 -0.66 20.98 5.19
CA ASN A 322 0.63 21.59 4.92
C ASN A 322 1.08 21.45 3.46
N ILE A 323 0.32 20.72 2.62
CA ILE A 323 0.56 20.61 1.18
C ILE A 323 -0.13 21.76 0.46
N PHE A 324 0.61 22.52 -0.33
CA PHE A 324 0.12 23.63 -1.17
C PHE A 324 0.34 23.31 -2.64
N PRO A 325 -0.65 22.71 -3.34
CA PRO A 325 -0.48 22.30 -4.73
C PRO A 325 -0.17 23.47 -5.66
N ALA A 326 0.84 23.30 -6.50
CA ALA A 326 1.23 24.26 -7.53
C ALA A 326 1.48 23.54 -8.86
N GLY A 327 1.10 24.18 -9.97
CA GLY A 327 1.27 23.64 -11.32
C GLY A 327 -0.03 23.12 -11.94
N ASP A 328 0.12 22.45 -13.08
CA ASP A 328 -0.99 22.08 -13.96
C ASP A 328 -1.45 20.63 -13.74
N PHE A 329 -2.75 20.44 -13.57
CA PHE A 329 -3.39 19.14 -13.41
C PHE A 329 -4.59 19.04 -14.35
N SER A 330 -4.71 17.93 -15.07
CA SER A 330 -5.70 17.80 -16.15
C SER A 330 -6.63 16.61 -15.97
N GLY A 331 -7.87 16.75 -16.46
CA GLY A 331 -8.83 15.65 -16.61
C GLY A 331 -10.20 15.93 -15.98
N SER A 332 -10.80 14.89 -15.41
CA SER A 332 -11.97 14.99 -14.54
C SER A 332 -11.56 15.36 -13.11
N SER A 333 -12.51 15.74 -12.26
CA SER A 333 -12.24 15.95 -10.82
C SER A 333 -11.56 14.75 -10.19
N GLN A 334 -11.99 13.52 -10.51
CA GLN A 334 -11.35 12.28 -10.04
C GLN A 334 -9.88 12.18 -10.48
N SER A 335 -9.61 12.42 -11.77
CA SER A 335 -8.24 12.34 -12.30
C SER A 335 -7.34 13.39 -11.65
N ILE A 336 -7.85 14.60 -11.44
CA ILE A 336 -7.09 15.69 -10.83
C ILE A 336 -6.82 15.40 -9.35
N ILE A 337 -7.82 14.96 -8.59
CA ILE A 337 -7.65 14.57 -7.18
C ILE A 337 -6.62 13.45 -7.06
N ASN A 338 -6.73 12.39 -7.88
CA ASN A 338 -5.77 11.29 -7.85
C ASN A 338 -4.35 11.77 -8.19
N SER A 339 -4.18 12.59 -9.22
CA SER A 339 -2.86 13.15 -9.54
C SER A 339 -2.31 14.00 -8.41
N LEU A 340 -3.12 14.86 -7.78
CA LEU A 340 -2.70 15.66 -6.63
C LEU A 340 -2.22 14.78 -5.47
N ILE A 341 -3.01 13.76 -5.10
CA ILE A 341 -2.67 12.84 -4.01
C ILE A 341 -1.39 12.06 -4.34
N THR A 342 -1.34 11.38 -5.49
CA THR A 342 -0.18 10.56 -5.87
C THR A 342 1.10 11.38 -6.03
N THR A 343 1.00 12.65 -6.43
CA THR A 343 2.18 13.50 -6.66
C THR A 343 2.66 14.18 -5.38
N LEU A 344 1.76 14.56 -4.47
CA LEU A 344 2.07 15.50 -3.39
C LEU A 344 1.88 14.93 -1.99
N ALA A 345 1.08 13.88 -1.82
CA ALA A 345 0.78 13.28 -0.51
C ALA A 345 1.52 11.94 -0.35
N SER A 346 2.21 11.77 0.78
CA SER A 346 3.01 10.57 1.05
C SER A 346 2.25 9.51 1.85
N TYR A 347 1.24 9.92 2.60
CA TYR A 347 0.51 9.10 3.58
C TYR A 347 -0.96 8.92 3.25
N ILE A 348 -1.38 9.37 2.06
CA ILE A 348 -2.76 9.23 1.59
C ILE A 348 -2.78 8.41 0.33
N THR A 349 -3.62 7.36 0.34
CA THR A 349 -3.87 6.58 -0.87
C THR A 349 -5.07 7.16 -1.62
N PRO A 350 -4.99 7.35 -2.95
CA PRO A 350 -6.11 7.86 -3.74
C PRO A 350 -7.35 6.96 -3.66
N GLY A 351 -8.52 7.59 -3.57
CA GLY A 351 -9.82 6.92 -3.61
C GLY A 351 -10.41 6.79 -5.01
N THR A 352 -11.61 6.23 -5.11
CA THR A 352 -12.40 6.20 -6.35
C THR A 352 -13.67 7.05 -6.21
N LEU A 353 -13.75 8.16 -6.94
CA LEU A 353 -14.98 8.96 -7.07
C LEU A 353 -15.83 8.43 -8.24
N ALA A 354 -17.04 7.96 -7.93
CA ALA A 354 -17.94 7.36 -8.92
C ALA A 354 -18.42 8.35 -10.01
N ALA A 355 -18.46 9.66 -9.73
CA ALA A 355 -19.00 10.67 -10.65
C ALA A 355 -18.24 12.01 -10.59
N GLY A 356 -17.04 12.07 -11.19
CA GLY A 356 -16.27 13.31 -11.30
C GLY A 356 -16.70 14.20 -12.48
N GLN A 357 -16.80 15.51 -12.27
CA GLN A 357 -17.06 16.51 -13.33
C GLN A 357 -15.86 16.63 -14.27
N ALA A 358 -16.11 16.97 -15.54
CA ALA A 358 -15.05 17.30 -16.49
C ALA A 358 -14.50 18.71 -16.20
N MET A 359 -13.20 18.82 -15.94
CA MET A 359 -12.57 20.08 -15.54
C MET A 359 -11.63 20.68 -16.60
N GLY A 360 -11.05 19.84 -17.46
CA GLY A 360 -9.97 20.26 -18.34
C GLY A 360 -8.66 20.39 -17.55
N THR A 361 -7.83 21.39 -17.88
CA THR A 361 -6.59 21.69 -17.15
C THR A 361 -6.86 22.78 -16.11
N ILE A 362 -6.47 22.51 -14.86
CA ILE A 362 -6.47 23.46 -13.75
C ILE A 362 -5.02 23.77 -13.40
N THR A 363 -4.69 25.06 -13.32
CA THR A 363 -3.42 25.54 -12.77
C THR A 363 -3.64 25.97 -11.31
N PHE A 364 -3.01 25.26 -10.36
CA PHE A 364 -3.00 25.68 -8.97
C PHE A 364 -1.82 26.61 -8.71
N ALA A 365 -2.03 27.64 -7.89
CA ALA A 365 -1.04 28.69 -7.63
C ALA A 365 -0.20 28.44 -6.35
N GLY A 366 -0.46 27.36 -5.61
CA GLY A 366 0.15 27.13 -4.29
C GLY A 366 -0.40 28.02 -3.18
N ASP A 367 -1.60 28.59 -3.35
CA ASP A 367 -2.23 29.53 -2.42
C ASP A 367 -3.22 28.89 -1.44
N GLN A 368 -3.64 27.66 -1.71
CA GLN A 368 -4.57 26.90 -0.90
C GLN A 368 -3.97 25.55 -0.49
N THR A 369 -4.36 25.07 0.69
CA THR A 369 -3.97 23.73 1.14
C THR A 369 -4.70 22.67 0.33
N LEU A 370 -4.11 21.47 0.25
CA LEU A 370 -4.76 20.31 -0.38
C LEU A 370 -6.12 20.02 0.25
N ARG A 371 -6.28 20.24 1.57
CA ARG A 371 -7.60 20.16 2.25
C ARG A 371 -8.63 21.04 1.59
N THR A 372 -8.28 22.31 1.46
CA THR A 372 -9.16 23.36 0.94
C THR A 372 -9.59 23.01 -0.49
N ILE A 373 -8.67 22.50 -1.29
CA ILE A 373 -8.94 22.04 -2.66
C ILE A 373 -9.86 20.82 -2.68
N LEU A 374 -9.65 19.82 -1.80
CA LEU A 374 -10.52 18.65 -1.69
C LEU A 374 -11.94 19.03 -1.24
N GLU A 375 -12.07 19.96 -0.30
CA GLU A 375 -13.37 20.54 0.09
C GLU A 375 -14.05 21.26 -1.08
N ASP A 376 -13.29 22.01 -1.89
CA ASP A 376 -13.84 22.69 -3.06
C ASP A 376 -14.34 21.69 -4.12
N PHE A 377 -13.62 20.60 -4.35
CA PHE A 377 -14.10 19.50 -5.20
C PHE A 377 -15.32 18.79 -4.61
N ALA A 378 -15.36 18.61 -3.29
CA ALA A 378 -16.49 18.04 -2.56
C ALA A 378 -17.76 18.87 -2.76
N PHE A 379 -17.66 20.20 -2.71
CA PHE A 379 -18.76 21.10 -3.04
C PHE A 379 -19.18 21.01 -4.51
N LEU A 380 -18.23 21.00 -5.45
CA LEU A 380 -18.56 20.94 -6.87
C LEU A 380 -19.24 19.62 -7.27
N ASN A 381 -18.79 18.50 -6.72
CA ASN A 381 -19.22 17.17 -7.15
C ASN A 381 -20.26 16.53 -6.21
N ASN A 382 -20.69 17.24 -5.17
CA ASN A 382 -21.65 16.74 -4.18
C ASN A 382 -21.22 15.40 -3.55
N PHE A 383 -19.95 15.28 -3.14
CA PHE A 383 -19.44 14.18 -2.31
C PHE A 383 -18.87 14.68 -0.99
N ILE A 384 -18.90 13.87 0.06
CA ILE A 384 -18.04 14.01 1.24
C ILE A 384 -16.83 13.10 1.06
N TRP A 385 -15.72 13.47 1.69
CA TRP A 385 -14.55 12.61 1.76
C TRP A 385 -14.20 12.30 3.21
N TYR A 386 -13.61 11.15 3.45
CA TYR A 386 -13.07 10.72 4.73
C TYR A 386 -11.84 9.83 4.48
N LEU A 387 -11.10 9.51 5.53
CA LEU A 387 -9.90 8.69 5.44
C LEU A 387 -10.15 7.39 6.19
N THR A 388 -9.86 6.25 5.58
CA THR A 388 -9.84 4.99 6.33
C THR A 388 -8.80 5.06 7.47
N PRO A 389 -8.87 4.15 8.46
CA PRO A 389 -7.86 4.03 9.50
C PRO A 389 -6.40 4.03 9.01
N THR A 390 -6.16 3.56 7.78
CA THR A 390 -4.85 3.43 7.12
C THR A 390 -4.59 4.54 6.08
N GLY A 391 -5.30 5.66 6.15
CA GLY A 391 -5.07 6.82 5.28
C GLY A 391 -5.59 6.68 3.84
N ALA A 392 -6.45 5.72 3.51
CA ALA A 392 -7.04 5.67 2.17
C ALA A 392 -8.19 6.67 2.05
N LEU A 393 -8.16 7.53 1.03
CA LEU A 393 -9.23 8.48 0.77
C LEU A 393 -10.47 7.74 0.27
N GLN A 394 -11.61 8.00 0.89
CA GLN A 394 -12.90 7.48 0.49
C GLN A 394 -13.82 8.63 0.13
N PHE A 395 -14.61 8.42 -0.92
CA PHE A 395 -15.63 9.37 -1.36
C PHE A 395 -16.99 8.75 -1.18
N ASN A 396 -17.91 9.49 -0.59
CA ASN A 396 -19.27 9.07 -0.40
C ASN A 396 -20.21 10.24 -0.69
N ASN A 397 -21.42 9.96 -1.13
CA ASN A 397 -22.49 10.93 -1.34
C ASN A 397 -23.68 10.64 -0.40
N GLY A 398 -23.40 10.03 0.75
CA GLY A 398 -24.39 9.62 1.75
C GLY A 398 -25.22 8.40 1.33
N THR A 399 -24.71 7.54 0.45
CA THR A 399 -25.43 6.34 -0.02
C THR A 399 -24.86 5.02 0.49
N ILE A 400 -23.66 5.04 1.08
CA ILE A 400 -23.07 3.83 1.67
C ILE A 400 -23.81 3.56 2.99
N ASP A 401 -24.52 2.44 3.03
CA ASP A 401 -25.17 1.92 4.23
C ASP A 401 -24.13 1.25 5.13
N SER A 402 -24.10 1.64 6.41
CA SER A 402 -23.30 0.95 7.44
C SER A 402 -23.79 -0.49 7.67
N THR A 403 -24.96 -0.86 7.11
CA THR A 403 -25.70 -2.11 7.32
C THR A 403 -26.17 -2.29 8.77
N PHE A 404 -26.03 -1.24 9.59
CA PHE A 404 -26.45 -1.23 10.96
C PHE A 404 -27.80 -0.53 11.12
N ASP A 405 -28.77 -1.30 11.59
CA ASP A 405 -30.08 -0.80 11.94
C ASP A 405 -30.19 -0.61 13.46
N ILE A 406 -30.57 0.60 13.88
CA ILE A 406 -30.89 0.91 15.27
C ILE A 406 -32.37 0.56 15.48
N THR A 407 -32.59 -0.45 16.31
CA THR A 407 -33.91 -0.99 16.69
C THR A 407 -34.22 -0.68 18.14
N GLU A 408 -35.47 -0.86 18.58
CA GLU A 408 -35.85 -0.67 20.00
C GLU A 408 -35.05 -1.56 20.97
N ALA A 409 -34.49 -2.67 20.46
CA ALA A 409 -33.65 -3.59 21.23
C ALA A 409 -32.16 -3.18 21.27
N THR A 410 -31.75 -2.23 20.43
CA THR A 410 -30.37 -1.74 20.39
C THR A 410 -30.10 -0.87 21.63
N PRO A 411 -29.08 -1.16 22.44
CA PRO A 411 -28.76 -0.37 23.63
C PRO A 411 -28.13 0.97 23.23
N ALA A 412 -28.95 1.92 22.75
CA ALA A 412 -28.52 3.29 22.50
C ALA A 412 -28.28 4.00 23.84
N LEU A 413 -27.01 4.31 24.13
CA LEU A 413 -26.59 5.07 25.30
C LEU A 413 -26.48 6.55 24.94
N ASP A 414 -27.03 7.42 25.79
CA ASP A 414 -26.96 8.89 25.71
C ASP A 414 -27.29 9.50 24.34
N VAL A 415 -28.58 9.79 24.15
CA VAL A 415 -29.02 10.62 23.03
C VAL A 415 -29.14 12.07 23.47
N GLY A 416 -28.10 12.86 23.19
CA GLY A 416 -28.09 14.30 23.44
C GLY A 416 -28.54 15.06 22.21
N ARG A 417 -29.51 15.97 22.33
CA ARG A 417 -29.90 16.86 21.23
C ARG A 417 -29.09 18.16 21.30
N ASN A 418 -27.99 18.24 20.56
CA ASN A 418 -27.37 19.52 20.26
C ASN A 418 -28.06 20.10 19.02
N ARG A 419 -28.70 21.26 19.15
CA ARG A 419 -29.20 21.98 17.97
C ARG A 419 -27.96 22.38 17.15
N GLY A 420 -27.83 21.80 15.96
CA GLY A 420 -26.72 22.09 15.04
C GLY A 420 -26.65 23.58 14.66
N LYS A 421 -25.57 23.94 13.97
CA LYS A 421 -25.38 25.28 13.43
C LYS A 421 -26.59 25.65 12.56
N ARG A 422 -26.93 26.94 12.55
CA ARG A 422 -27.99 27.46 11.70
C ARG A 422 -27.69 27.15 10.22
N ALA A 423 -28.71 26.68 9.50
CA ALA A 423 -28.64 26.42 8.06
C ALA A 423 -28.20 27.65 7.25
N VAL A 424 -27.33 27.43 6.27
CA VAL A 424 -26.94 28.41 5.26
C VAL A 424 -28.11 28.62 4.31
N ASN A 425 -28.60 29.83 4.17
CA ASN A 425 -29.77 30.10 3.32
C ASN A 425 -29.47 31.04 2.16
N LYS A 426 -28.19 31.38 1.95
CA LYS A 426 -27.69 32.14 0.81
C LYS A 426 -26.26 31.73 0.48
N VAL A 427 -25.97 31.37 -0.75
CA VAL A 427 -24.65 30.95 -1.22
C VAL A 427 -24.21 31.81 -2.39
N ASN A 428 -22.99 32.34 -2.32
CA ASN A 428 -22.37 33.07 -3.44
C ASN A 428 -20.96 32.52 -3.69
N ILE A 429 -20.73 31.98 -4.89
CA ILE A 429 -19.42 31.44 -5.29
C ILE A 429 -18.79 32.31 -6.36
N LYS A 430 -17.51 32.66 -6.12
CA LYS A 430 -16.66 33.30 -7.12
C LYS A 430 -15.67 32.29 -7.68
N GLY A 431 -15.53 32.28 -9.00
CA GLY A 431 -14.65 31.39 -9.74
C GLY A 431 -13.33 32.06 -10.15
N ALA A 432 -12.71 31.49 -11.18
CA ALA A 432 -11.50 31.98 -11.83
C ALA A 432 -11.68 33.36 -12.48
N ILE A 433 -10.57 34.05 -12.74
CA ILE A 433 -10.54 35.19 -13.65
C ILE A 433 -10.33 34.67 -15.07
N VAL A 434 -11.33 34.83 -15.93
CA VAL A 434 -11.28 34.41 -17.34
C VAL A 434 -11.38 35.66 -18.22
N ALA A 435 -10.40 35.85 -19.11
CA ALA A 435 -10.31 37.03 -19.98
C ALA A 435 -10.43 38.37 -19.21
N GLY A 436 -9.82 38.45 -18.03
CA GLY A 436 -9.80 39.66 -17.20
C GLY A 436 -11.07 39.92 -16.37
N THR A 437 -12.07 39.03 -16.41
CA THR A 437 -13.29 39.14 -15.61
C THR A 437 -13.41 37.96 -14.64
N GLN A 438 -13.76 38.23 -13.38
CA GLN A 438 -14.04 37.15 -12.44
C GLN A 438 -15.37 36.49 -12.77
N VAL A 439 -15.32 35.18 -12.98
CA VAL A 439 -16.51 34.34 -13.11
C VAL A 439 -17.19 34.25 -11.75
N ALA A 440 -18.52 34.29 -11.72
CA ALA A 440 -19.30 34.12 -10.50
C ALA A 440 -20.60 33.39 -10.81
N GLY A 441 -21.11 32.66 -9.82
CA GLY A 441 -22.44 32.09 -9.88
C GLY A 441 -23.54 33.15 -9.82
N VAL A 442 -24.78 32.73 -10.04
CA VAL A 442 -25.95 33.61 -9.95
C VAL A 442 -26.44 33.80 -8.51
N GLY A 443 -25.92 33.00 -7.58
CA GLY A 443 -26.35 32.93 -6.19
C GLY A 443 -27.45 31.88 -6.01
N ALA A 444 -27.31 31.00 -5.01
CA ALA A 444 -28.37 30.10 -4.58
C ALA A 444 -28.97 30.59 -3.26
N GLU A 445 -30.29 30.60 -3.15
CA GLU A 445 -31.00 31.21 -2.02
C GLU A 445 -32.21 30.37 -1.58
N ASP A 446 -32.39 30.22 -0.27
CA ASP A 446 -33.64 29.76 0.35
C ASP A 446 -34.39 30.99 0.89
N LEU A 447 -35.23 31.58 0.04
CA LEU A 447 -36.02 32.77 0.38
C LEU A 447 -37.00 32.53 1.54
N PRO A 448 -37.75 31.40 1.60
CA PRO A 448 -38.57 31.08 2.76
C PRO A 448 -37.81 31.12 4.09
N ASP A 449 -36.65 30.44 4.19
CA ASP A 449 -35.85 30.43 5.42
C ASP A 449 -35.29 31.83 5.75
N GLN A 450 -34.85 32.58 4.72
CA GLN A 450 -34.39 33.96 4.89
C GLN A 450 -35.48 34.88 5.46
N GLN A 451 -36.73 34.72 5.02
CA GLN A 451 -37.85 35.51 5.54
C GLN A 451 -38.17 35.18 7.00
N GLN A 452 -38.04 33.92 7.40
CA GLN A 452 -38.37 33.47 8.74
C GLN A 452 -37.26 33.76 9.76
N PHE A 453 -35.99 33.62 9.36
CA PHE A 453 -34.86 33.65 10.29
C PHE A 453 -33.79 34.71 9.96
N GLY A 454 -33.93 35.46 8.85
CA GLY A 454 -32.95 36.42 8.35
C GLY A 454 -31.91 35.80 7.42
N ILE A 455 -30.94 36.56 6.91
CA ILE A 455 -29.91 36.02 6.00
C ILE A 455 -28.77 35.37 6.79
N ASN A 456 -28.37 34.16 6.40
CA ASN A 456 -27.19 33.44 6.85
C ASN A 456 -26.34 33.03 5.64
N PRO A 457 -25.36 33.86 5.23
CA PRO A 457 -24.68 33.69 3.96
C PRO A 457 -23.45 32.77 4.06
N PHE A 458 -23.19 32.03 2.99
CA PHE A 458 -21.92 31.38 2.69
C PHE A 458 -21.31 32.02 1.45
N SER A 459 -20.04 32.40 1.53
CA SER A 459 -19.29 32.92 0.39
C SER A 459 -17.91 32.28 0.35
N ARG A 460 -17.48 31.82 -0.84
CA ARG A 460 -16.15 31.23 -1.05
C ARG A 460 -15.67 31.55 -2.47
N THR A 461 -14.36 31.73 -2.63
CA THR A 461 -13.72 31.83 -3.95
C THR A 461 -13.06 30.50 -4.25
N ILE A 462 -13.44 29.88 -5.36
CA ILE A 462 -12.90 28.61 -5.85
C ILE A 462 -12.22 28.89 -7.18
N SER A 463 -10.91 29.14 -7.12
CA SER A 463 -10.11 29.74 -8.20
C SER A 463 -10.07 28.92 -9.48
N PHE A 464 -10.39 27.63 -9.42
CA PHE A 464 -10.39 26.74 -10.59
C PHE A 464 -11.76 26.63 -11.30
N LEU A 465 -12.83 27.22 -10.77
CA LEU A 465 -14.13 27.23 -11.46
C LEU A 465 -14.11 28.29 -12.58
N ASN A 466 -13.87 27.87 -13.81
CA ASN A 466 -13.67 28.76 -14.95
C ASN A 466 -14.95 29.09 -15.75
N THR A 467 -16.11 28.58 -15.35
CA THR A 467 -17.40 28.92 -15.99
C THR A 467 -18.46 29.22 -14.95
N GLN A 468 -19.44 30.06 -15.34
CA GLN A 468 -20.58 30.37 -14.49
C GLN A 468 -21.40 29.12 -14.18
N SER A 469 -21.49 28.17 -15.12
CA SER A 469 -22.16 26.88 -14.91
C SER A 469 -21.55 26.11 -13.73
N LEU A 470 -20.23 25.99 -13.67
CA LEU A 470 -19.55 25.31 -12.56
C LEU A 470 -19.77 26.02 -11.21
N CYS A 471 -19.79 27.36 -11.21
CA CYS A 471 -20.10 28.14 -10.01
C CYS A 471 -21.55 27.88 -9.54
N ASN A 472 -22.52 27.87 -10.46
CA ASN A 472 -23.94 27.60 -10.14
C ASN A 472 -24.14 26.18 -9.58
N ILE A 473 -23.41 25.18 -10.12
CA ILE A 473 -23.44 23.80 -9.60
C ILE A 473 -22.94 23.77 -8.16
N ALA A 474 -21.78 24.38 -7.89
CA ALA A 474 -21.24 24.46 -6.54
C ALA A 474 -22.20 25.18 -5.57
N GLU A 475 -22.81 26.30 -5.98
CA GLU A 475 -23.80 27.02 -5.17
C GLU A 475 -25.00 26.14 -4.80
N THR A 476 -25.53 25.39 -5.78
CA THR A 476 -26.67 24.48 -5.57
C THR A 476 -26.31 23.35 -4.61
N ASN A 477 -25.16 22.72 -4.79
CA ASN A 477 -24.69 21.62 -3.94
C ASN A 477 -24.34 22.08 -2.51
N ILE A 478 -23.79 23.29 -2.36
CA ILE A 478 -23.52 23.87 -1.04
C ILE A 478 -24.85 24.16 -0.33
N LEU A 479 -25.83 24.74 -1.03
CA LEU A 479 -27.13 25.02 -0.43
C LEU A 479 -27.88 23.73 -0.07
N SER A 480 -27.81 22.67 -0.88
CA SER A 480 -28.44 21.39 -0.54
C SER A 480 -27.84 20.73 0.68
N ARG A 481 -26.54 20.96 0.95
CA ARG A 481 -25.82 20.35 2.09
C ARG A 481 -25.83 21.19 3.36
N LEU A 482 -25.58 22.48 3.23
CA LEU A 482 -25.45 23.39 4.37
C LEU A 482 -26.77 24.13 4.66
N GLY A 483 -27.73 24.10 3.73
CA GLY A 483 -29.04 24.74 3.88
C GLY A 483 -30.08 23.92 4.61
N THR A 484 -29.73 22.71 5.02
CA THR A 484 -30.49 21.89 5.96
C THR A 484 -29.88 22.05 7.36
N GLN A 485 -30.73 22.31 8.36
CA GLN A 485 -30.25 22.42 9.74
C GLN A 485 -29.96 21.01 10.25
N ALA A 486 -28.68 20.62 10.24
CA ALA A 486 -28.27 19.33 10.76
C ALA A 486 -28.83 19.14 12.18
N THR A 487 -29.77 18.20 12.32
CA THR A 487 -30.12 17.69 13.63
C THR A 487 -28.96 16.78 14.01
N ILE A 488 -28.16 17.17 15.01
CA ILE A 488 -27.03 16.36 15.48
C ILE A 488 -27.37 15.73 16.83
N PRO A 489 -28.26 14.73 16.87
CA PRO A 489 -28.33 13.87 18.01
C PRO A 489 -27.07 13.00 18.02
N ARG A 490 -26.51 12.87 19.22
CA ARG A 490 -25.48 11.87 19.49
C ARG A 490 -26.16 10.55 19.80
N PHE A 491 -25.56 9.42 19.46
CA PHE A 491 -25.92 8.13 20.08
C PHE A 491 -24.65 7.33 20.34
N SER A 492 -24.68 6.44 21.33
CA SER A 492 -23.58 5.52 21.58
C SER A 492 -24.05 4.08 21.51
N ASP A 493 -23.19 3.21 20.99
CA ASP A 493 -23.39 1.79 20.86
C ASP A 493 -22.19 1.02 21.48
N ARG A 494 -22.47 -0.18 22.02
CA ARG A 494 -21.47 -1.08 22.61
C ARG A 494 -21.50 -2.45 21.95
N ASN A 495 -21.97 -2.55 20.71
CA ASN A 495 -22.00 -3.83 20.04
C ASN A 495 -20.62 -4.14 19.46
N THR A 496 -19.87 -5.01 20.14
CA THR A 496 -18.55 -5.49 19.70
C THR A 496 -18.61 -6.33 18.40
N SER A 497 -19.81 -6.66 17.94
CA SER A 497 -20.05 -7.32 16.64
C SER A 497 -20.18 -6.33 15.50
N ILE A 498 -20.41 -5.06 15.81
CA ILE A 498 -20.52 -3.98 14.82
C ILE A 498 -19.16 -3.33 14.73
N GLY A 499 -18.62 -3.30 13.50
CA GLY A 499 -17.36 -2.66 13.22
C GLY A 499 -17.37 -1.17 13.54
N PHE A 500 -16.19 -0.55 13.46
CA PHE A 500 -16.07 0.91 13.44
C PHE A 500 -16.88 1.50 12.28
N ILE A 501 -18.04 2.12 12.57
CA ILE A 501 -18.84 2.85 11.59
C ILE A 501 -18.07 4.12 11.18
N GLN A 502 -17.83 4.26 9.88
CA GLN A 502 -17.02 5.33 9.33
C GLN A 502 -17.85 6.60 9.14
N PRO A 503 -17.24 7.80 9.26
CA PRO A 503 -17.90 9.04 8.85
C PRO A 503 -18.35 8.96 7.39
N GLY A 504 -19.55 9.45 7.13
CA GLY A 504 -20.18 9.44 5.83
C GLY A 504 -21.01 8.21 5.51
N GLU A 505 -20.84 7.10 6.22
CA GLU A 505 -21.80 6.00 6.16
C GLU A 505 -23.15 6.45 6.70
N THR A 506 -24.20 5.70 6.37
CA THR A 506 -25.55 5.95 6.85
C THR A 506 -25.98 4.90 7.84
N VAL A 507 -26.79 5.30 8.81
CA VAL A 507 -27.40 4.44 9.80
C VAL A 507 -28.92 4.60 9.74
N THR A 508 -29.65 3.50 9.85
CA THR A 508 -31.12 3.52 9.79
C THR A 508 -31.72 3.36 11.18
N PHE A 509 -32.53 4.33 11.61
CA PHE A 509 -33.37 4.23 12.80
C PHE A 509 -34.72 3.65 12.40
N GLN A 510 -35.03 2.44 12.86
CA GLN A 510 -36.28 1.74 12.51
C GLN A 510 -37.49 2.14 13.35
N PHE A 511 -37.31 3.03 14.32
CA PHE A 511 -38.35 3.46 15.25
C PHE A 511 -38.19 4.94 15.59
N VAL A 512 -39.29 5.54 16.07
CA VAL A 512 -39.23 6.91 16.60
C VAL A 512 -38.72 6.84 18.02
N PHE A 513 -37.57 7.47 18.28
CA PHE A 513 -37.05 7.58 19.63
C PHE A 513 -37.71 8.78 20.32
N ASP A 514 -38.98 8.63 20.73
CA ASP A 514 -39.85 9.71 21.23
C ASP A 514 -39.20 10.54 22.35
N LYS A 515 -38.44 9.88 23.24
CA LYS A 515 -37.73 10.54 24.35
C LYS A 515 -36.76 11.64 23.87
N PHE A 516 -36.26 11.52 22.65
CA PHE A 516 -35.28 12.45 22.06
C PHE A 516 -35.74 13.05 20.72
N ASN A 517 -36.97 12.73 20.29
CA ASN A 517 -37.60 13.21 19.07
C ASN A 517 -36.76 12.94 17.80
N ILE A 518 -36.11 11.76 17.75
CA ILE A 518 -35.46 11.25 16.54
C ILE A 518 -36.52 10.50 15.73
N PRO A 519 -36.86 10.94 14.51
CA PRO A 519 -37.79 10.21 13.67
C PRO A 519 -37.15 8.92 13.14
N SER A 520 -37.98 7.94 12.80
CA SER A 520 -37.52 6.81 12.00
C SER A 520 -37.01 7.31 10.65
N GLY A 521 -35.84 6.85 10.22
CA GLY A 521 -35.22 7.34 8.99
C GLY A 521 -33.75 6.96 8.89
N GLN A 522 -33.16 7.31 7.75
CA GLN A 522 -31.74 7.14 7.49
C GLN A 522 -31.02 8.45 7.78
N PHE A 523 -29.88 8.37 8.46
CA PHE A 523 -29.06 9.52 8.83
C PHE A 523 -27.60 9.25 8.49
N GLY A 524 -26.87 10.27 8.04
CA GLY A 524 -25.44 10.19 7.78
C GLY A 524 -24.63 10.34 9.07
N ILE A 525 -23.50 9.65 9.18
CA ILE A 525 -22.54 9.81 10.27
C ILE A 525 -21.63 11.02 10.00
N GLU A 526 -21.66 12.01 10.89
CA GLU A 526 -20.84 13.23 10.80
C GLU A 526 -19.49 13.08 11.49
N LEU A 527 -19.52 12.49 12.68
CA LEU A 527 -18.37 12.27 13.56
C LEU A 527 -18.53 10.92 14.26
N THR A 528 -17.44 10.18 14.28
CA THR A 528 -17.27 8.96 15.07
C THR A 528 -16.26 9.24 16.19
N LEU A 529 -16.64 8.94 17.42
CA LEU A 529 -15.77 8.86 18.59
C LEU A 529 -15.77 7.41 19.05
N TYR A 530 -14.64 6.72 18.94
CA TYR A 530 -14.55 5.29 19.22
C TYR A 530 -13.57 5.03 20.37
N ASN A 531 -14.08 4.47 21.46
CA ASN A 531 -13.26 4.00 22.56
C ASN A 531 -12.85 2.53 22.29
N ALA A 532 -11.64 2.34 21.78
CA ALA A 532 -11.09 1.03 21.41
C ALA A 532 -10.86 0.13 22.64
N ARG A 533 -10.62 0.70 23.83
CA ARG A 533 -10.45 -0.10 25.05
C ARG A 533 -11.76 -0.77 25.49
N HIS A 534 -12.87 -0.07 25.33
CA HIS A 534 -14.18 -0.52 25.81
C HIS A 534 -15.10 -1.03 24.69
N GLY A 535 -14.69 -0.90 23.42
CA GLY A 535 -15.51 -1.23 22.26
C GLY A 535 -16.79 -0.38 22.20
N ILE A 536 -16.72 0.90 22.56
CA ILE A 536 -17.87 1.82 22.57
C ILE A 536 -17.71 2.83 21.44
N GLY A 537 -18.63 2.80 20.48
CA GLY A 537 -18.74 3.83 19.45
C GLY A 537 -19.76 4.88 19.86
N THR A 538 -19.41 6.16 19.66
CA THR A 538 -20.29 7.30 19.86
C THR A 538 -20.34 8.11 18.57
N TYR A 539 -21.53 8.39 18.08
CA TYR A 539 -21.73 8.90 16.74
C TYR A 539 -22.61 10.14 16.77
N ASP A 540 -22.16 11.19 16.10
CA ASP A 540 -22.97 12.34 15.76
C ASP A 540 -23.58 12.09 14.38
N ILE A 541 -24.91 12.17 14.27
CA ILE A 541 -25.61 11.92 13.01
C ILE A 541 -26.16 13.21 12.41
N SER A 542 -26.55 13.15 11.13
CA SER A 542 -27.16 14.27 10.40
C SER A 542 -28.23 13.76 9.46
N ASP A 543 -29.28 14.55 9.29
CA ASP A 543 -30.32 14.39 8.27
C ASP A 543 -29.85 14.82 6.87
N VAL A 544 -28.62 15.33 6.78
CA VAL A 544 -27.94 15.65 5.53
C VAL A 544 -27.08 14.46 5.10
N LEU A 545 -27.41 13.88 3.95
CA LEU A 545 -26.67 12.79 3.31
C LEU A 545 -25.59 13.30 2.35
#